data_AF-A0A1I7X924-F1
#
_entry.id   AF-A0A1I7X924-F1
#
_cell.length_a   1.000
_cell.length_b   1.000
_cell.length_c   1.000
_cell.angle_alpha   90.00
_cell.angle_beta   90.00
_cell.angle_gamma   90.00
#
_symmetry.space_group_name_H-M   'P 1'
#
loop_
_entity.id
_entity.type
_entity.pdbx_description
1 polymer ?
#
loop_
_entity_poly.entity_id
_entity_poly.type
_entity_poly.pdbx_seq_one_letter_code
_entity_poly.pdbx_strand_id
1 'polypeptide(L)'
;MQTLFRNTKKNENLRGKEAKRWQKSYAELYDELEKVRNMLLIQHNINQKQSTEINLLQEELDRAKNKYGSKLEEMKDKLLDKHKKILILEEQIRSIAYGQQKPIAIQGGKPEDAAPFTDISVHLTHIAVCDDYIAKFSANSPYFLSLEFFDFELQTTPIIQKSATSLDFTTIYNVIVSSLFVHYLKSNGLTIEMYTPRGTSYDLIAAGVISLRPLLQKGGTNKYEGYVKLISIESGLIFANLRYEINIANDLEKSIAMYEKLEAAQKVLPIEIPPDQSEFEELIIMVNRCTGLRNLSKVPMETCIVYEFFSFSPYFTDYVTSSSIAEYNSKREWKLSAKENLHNYLEEAEITFFLFENSPEKKDHDGVLAMLSLPLAPLSANRSLKGSFAMVKRFGTII
;
A
#
# COMPACT_ATOMS: atom_id res chain seq x y z
N MET A 1 -80.15 5.56 -86.92
CA MET A 1 -80.65 5.72 -85.53
C MET A 1 -80.12 4.69 -84.52
N GLN A 2 -79.86 3.43 -84.88
CA GLN A 2 -79.40 2.40 -83.92
C GLN A 2 -77.94 2.55 -83.41
N THR A 3 -77.05 3.19 -84.15
CA THR A 3 -75.64 3.41 -83.75
C THR A 3 -75.46 4.50 -82.69
N LEU A 4 -76.29 5.56 -82.72
CA LEU A 4 -76.27 6.64 -81.72
C LEU A 4 -76.75 6.15 -80.35
N PHE A 5 -77.81 5.33 -80.31
CA PHE A 5 -78.33 4.74 -79.06
C PHE A 5 -77.39 3.72 -78.39
N ARG A 6 -76.57 3.00 -79.17
CA ARG A 6 -75.53 2.12 -78.60
C ARG A 6 -74.37 2.90 -77.99
N ASN A 7 -73.96 4.02 -78.60
CA ASN A 7 -72.89 4.85 -78.08
C ASN A 7 -73.28 5.61 -76.80
N THR A 8 -74.52 6.09 -76.68
CA THR A 8 -75.00 6.74 -75.46
C THR A 8 -75.07 5.76 -74.28
N LYS A 9 -75.62 4.55 -74.49
CA LYS A 9 -75.68 3.50 -73.46
C LYS A 9 -74.30 2.97 -73.05
N LYS A 10 -73.34 2.95 -73.98
CA LYS A 10 -71.93 2.58 -73.70
C LYS A 10 -71.23 3.69 -72.90
N ASN A 11 -71.46 4.96 -73.23
CA ASN A 11 -70.91 6.11 -72.49
C ASN A 11 -71.48 6.24 -71.06
N GLU A 12 -72.77 5.99 -70.83
CA GLU A 12 -73.34 5.98 -69.48
C GLU A 12 -72.78 4.85 -68.61
N ASN A 13 -72.56 3.67 -69.19
CA ASN A 13 -71.97 2.54 -68.48
C ASN A 13 -70.46 2.76 -68.19
N LEU A 14 -69.74 3.45 -69.08
CA LEU A 14 -68.37 3.90 -68.84
C LEU A 14 -68.30 4.94 -67.71
N ARG A 15 -69.18 5.95 -67.74
CA ARG A 15 -69.25 7.00 -66.70
C ARG A 15 -69.64 6.43 -65.33
N GLY A 16 -70.53 5.44 -65.28
CA GLY A 16 -70.88 4.72 -64.05
C GLY A 16 -69.75 3.85 -63.51
N LYS A 17 -68.93 3.25 -64.37
CA LYS A 17 -67.73 2.51 -63.96
C LYS A 17 -66.63 3.44 -63.44
N GLU A 18 -66.44 4.59 -64.07
CA GLU A 18 -65.50 5.61 -63.62
C GLU A 18 -65.91 6.18 -62.26
N ALA A 19 -67.19 6.51 -62.06
CA ALA A 19 -67.71 6.98 -60.78
C ALA A 19 -67.48 5.95 -59.65
N LYS A 20 -67.73 4.66 -59.91
CA LYS A 20 -67.45 3.58 -58.93
C LYS A 20 -65.96 3.41 -58.68
N ARG A 21 -65.11 3.56 -59.71
CA ARG A 21 -63.66 3.51 -59.55
C ARG A 21 -63.16 4.64 -58.67
N TRP A 22 -63.60 5.87 -58.94
CA TRP A 22 -63.28 7.03 -58.11
C TRP A 22 -63.78 6.84 -56.68
N GLN A 23 -65.02 6.37 -56.49
CA GLN A 23 -65.56 6.11 -55.15
C GLN A 23 -64.74 5.07 -54.38
N LYS A 24 -64.30 4.00 -55.05
CA LYS A 24 -63.42 3.00 -54.45
C LYS A 24 -62.05 3.60 -54.07
N SER A 25 -61.45 4.39 -54.95
CA SER A 25 -60.18 5.06 -54.67
C SER A 25 -60.28 6.09 -53.53
N TYR A 26 -61.39 6.82 -53.42
CA TYR A 26 -61.62 7.73 -52.29
C TYR A 26 -61.80 6.98 -50.97
N ALA A 27 -62.47 5.82 -50.98
CA ALA A 27 -62.61 4.98 -49.80
C ALA A 27 -61.27 4.38 -49.35
N GLU A 28 -60.44 3.92 -50.30
CA GLU A 28 -59.09 3.42 -50.02
C GLU A 28 -58.18 4.54 -49.46
N LEU A 29 -58.22 5.73 -50.06
CA LEU A 29 -57.45 6.89 -49.56
C LEU A 29 -57.86 7.31 -48.15
N TYR A 30 -59.15 7.22 -47.82
CA TYR A 30 -59.65 7.53 -46.47
C TYR A 30 -59.16 6.50 -45.45
N ASP A 31 -59.16 5.21 -45.80
CA ASP A 31 -58.63 4.15 -44.93
C ASP A 31 -57.12 4.27 -44.72
N GLU A 32 -56.36 4.62 -45.77
CA GLU A 32 -54.93 4.95 -45.65
C GLU A 32 -54.69 6.18 -44.77
N LEU A 33 -55.50 7.22 -44.91
CA LEU A 33 -55.40 8.42 -44.07
C LEU A 33 -55.67 8.11 -42.59
N GLU A 34 -56.67 7.27 -42.29
CA GLU A 34 -56.98 6.87 -40.92
C GLU A 34 -55.86 5.99 -40.32
N LYS A 35 -55.24 5.12 -41.12
CA LYS A 35 -54.04 4.36 -40.72
C LYS A 35 -52.86 5.26 -40.39
N VAL A 36 -52.59 6.26 -41.24
CA VAL A 36 -51.52 7.24 -41.01
C VAL A 36 -51.80 8.07 -39.76
N ARG A 37 -53.05 8.48 -39.54
CA ARG A 37 -53.47 9.18 -38.32
C ARG A 37 -53.24 8.34 -37.07
N ASN A 38 -53.67 7.07 -37.08
CA ASN A 38 -53.48 6.15 -35.96
C ASN A 38 -51.99 5.92 -35.67
N MET A 39 -51.18 5.75 -36.71
CA MET A 39 -49.73 5.63 -36.57
C MET A 39 -49.10 6.87 -35.95
N LEU A 40 -49.49 8.08 -36.40
CA LEU A 40 -48.99 9.33 -35.85
C LEU A 40 -49.34 9.49 -34.37
N LEU A 41 -50.56 9.09 -33.97
CA LEU A 41 -51.03 9.17 -32.59
C LEU A 41 -50.24 8.22 -31.68
N ILE A 42 -49.96 7.01 -32.16
CA ILE A 42 -49.08 6.05 -31.47
C ILE A 42 -47.66 6.61 -31.35
N GLN A 43 -47.10 7.16 -32.44
CA GLN A 43 -45.75 7.73 -32.43
C GLN A 43 -45.66 8.92 -31.46
N HIS A 44 -46.68 9.77 -31.40
CA HIS A 44 -46.74 10.84 -30.42
C HIS A 44 -46.74 10.30 -28.98
N ASN A 45 -47.53 9.25 -28.70
CA ASN A 45 -47.57 8.62 -27.38
C ASN A 45 -46.21 7.99 -27.00
N ILE A 46 -45.55 7.32 -27.96
CA ILE A 46 -44.20 6.75 -27.77
C ILE A 46 -43.20 7.86 -27.48
N ASN A 47 -43.17 8.93 -28.27
CA ASN A 47 -42.25 10.06 -28.08
C ASN A 47 -42.49 10.77 -26.75
N GLN A 48 -43.75 10.89 -26.32
CA GLN A 48 -44.09 11.46 -25.02
C GLN A 48 -43.55 10.58 -23.88
N LYS A 49 -43.74 9.26 -23.96
CA LYS A 49 -43.19 8.31 -22.99
C LYS A 49 -41.66 8.33 -22.95
N GLN A 50 -41.01 8.35 -24.10
CA GLN A 50 -39.55 8.47 -24.19
C GLN A 50 -39.06 9.77 -23.55
N SER A 51 -39.76 10.88 -23.76
CA SER A 51 -39.42 12.16 -23.15
C SER A 51 -39.55 12.11 -21.62
N THR A 52 -40.59 11.45 -21.10
CA THR A 52 -40.73 11.26 -19.64
C THR A 52 -39.65 10.35 -19.05
N GLU A 53 -39.27 9.29 -19.76
CA GLU A 53 -38.22 8.37 -19.32
C GLU A 53 -36.84 9.05 -19.31
N ILE A 54 -36.54 9.84 -20.34
CA ILE A 54 -35.31 10.65 -20.38
C ILE A 54 -35.24 11.61 -19.19
N ASN A 55 -36.34 12.29 -18.87
CA ASN A 55 -36.38 13.21 -17.72
C ASN A 55 -36.15 12.47 -16.39
N LEU A 56 -36.74 11.29 -16.22
CA LEU A 56 -36.53 10.47 -15.02
C LEU A 56 -35.07 9.98 -14.91
N LEU A 57 -34.49 9.51 -16.02
CA LEU A 57 -33.09 9.08 -16.06
C LEU A 57 -32.13 10.25 -15.79
N GLN A 58 -32.43 11.45 -16.28
CA GLN A 58 -31.66 12.65 -15.96
C GLN A 58 -31.72 12.97 -14.47
N GLU A 59 -32.90 12.88 -13.84
CA GLU A 59 -33.05 13.11 -12.41
C GLU A 59 -32.28 12.06 -11.57
N GLU A 60 -32.33 10.79 -11.95
CA GLU A 60 -31.54 9.74 -11.31
C GLU A 60 -30.03 9.95 -11.46
N LEU A 61 -29.59 10.38 -12.65
CA LEU A 61 -28.20 10.71 -12.90
C LEU A 61 -27.73 11.87 -12.03
N ASP A 62 -28.53 12.93 -11.90
CA ASP A 62 -28.21 14.09 -11.06
C ASP A 62 -28.20 13.72 -9.58
N ARG A 63 -29.15 12.89 -9.11
CA ARG A 63 -29.14 12.35 -7.74
C ARG A 63 -27.89 11.51 -7.47
N ALA A 64 -27.52 10.63 -8.40
CA ALA A 64 -26.31 9.83 -8.28
C ALA A 64 -25.05 10.69 -8.26
N LYS A 65 -24.95 11.66 -9.17
CA LYS A 65 -23.84 12.61 -9.26
C LYS A 65 -23.68 13.40 -7.97
N ASN A 66 -24.78 13.91 -7.40
CA ASN A 66 -24.76 14.63 -6.13
C ASN A 66 -24.31 13.72 -4.98
N LYS A 67 -24.82 12.49 -4.91
CA LYS A 67 -24.42 11.51 -3.87
C LYS A 67 -22.93 11.18 -3.94
N TYR A 68 -22.40 10.93 -5.13
CA TYR A 68 -20.96 10.67 -5.31
C TYR A 68 -20.11 11.92 -5.03
N GLY A 69 -20.59 13.10 -5.42
CA GLY A 69 -19.94 14.38 -5.10
C GLY A 69 -19.83 14.61 -3.60
N SER A 70 -20.91 14.43 -2.85
CA SER A 70 -20.90 14.55 -1.38
C SER A 70 -19.97 13.52 -0.73
N LYS A 71 -19.96 12.26 -1.20
CA LYS A 71 -19.05 11.23 -0.69
C LYS A 71 -17.59 11.55 -0.96
N LEU A 72 -17.29 12.18 -2.11
CA LEU A 72 -15.94 12.60 -2.47
C LEU A 72 -15.45 13.74 -1.56
N GLU A 73 -16.29 14.74 -1.30
CA GLU A 73 -15.95 15.81 -0.35
C GLU A 73 -15.75 15.26 1.07
N GLU A 74 -16.61 14.34 1.54
CA GLU A 74 -16.42 13.70 2.85
C GLU A 74 -15.08 12.92 2.95
N MET A 75 -14.70 12.20 1.88
CA MET A 75 -13.41 11.50 1.82
C MET A 75 -12.23 12.47 1.83
N LYS A 76 -12.35 13.60 1.13
CA LYS A 76 -11.33 14.65 1.09
C LYS A 76 -11.16 15.32 2.46
N ASP A 77 -12.25 15.61 3.16
CA ASP A 77 -12.20 16.17 4.52
C ASP A 77 -11.56 15.19 5.51
N LYS A 78 -11.89 13.89 5.43
CA LYS A 78 -11.22 12.84 6.22
C LYS A 78 -9.73 12.77 5.90
N LEU A 79 -9.35 12.88 4.64
CA LEU A 79 -7.93 12.89 4.24
C LEU A 79 -7.19 14.10 4.82
N LEU A 80 -7.81 15.29 4.80
CA LEU A 80 -7.24 16.50 5.39
C LEU A 80 -7.06 16.36 6.91
N ASP A 81 -8.04 15.79 7.63
CA ASP A 81 -7.92 15.55 9.07
C ASP A 81 -6.82 14.53 9.39
N LYS A 82 -6.70 13.46 8.60
CA LYS A 82 -5.61 12.48 8.73
C LYS A 82 -4.26 13.13 8.47
N HIS A 83 -4.14 13.97 7.44
CA HIS A 83 -2.90 14.68 7.14
C HIS A 83 -2.49 15.64 8.27
N LYS A 84 -3.45 16.37 8.86
CA LYS A 84 -3.20 17.20 10.05
C LYS A 84 -2.73 16.38 11.24
N LYS A 85 -3.34 15.22 11.49
CA LYS A 85 -2.91 14.30 12.56
C LYS A 85 -1.51 13.78 12.32
N ILE A 86 -1.17 13.40 11.08
CA ILE A 86 0.19 13.00 10.70
C ILE A 86 1.17 14.13 11.01
N LEU A 87 0.88 15.36 10.59
CA LEU A 87 1.76 16.51 10.87
C LEU A 87 1.98 16.74 12.37
N ILE A 88 0.92 16.64 13.18
CA ILE A 88 1.02 16.77 14.64
C ILE A 88 1.85 15.63 15.22
N LEU A 89 1.62 14.39 14.77
CA LEU A 89 2.36 13.22 15.23
C LEU A 89 3.83 13.28 14.80
N GLU A 90 4.13 13.75 13.60
CA GLU A 90 5.50 14.00 13.12
C GLU A 90 6.19 15.07 13.97
N GLU A 91 5.50 16.15 14.33
CA GLU A 91 6.04 17.19 15.21
C GLU A 91 6.18 16.70 16.66
N GLN A 92 5.28 15.82 17.12
CA GLN A 92 5.41 15.13 18.40
C GLN A 92 6.60 14.15 18.40
N ILE A 93 6.79 13.38 17.35
CA ILE A 93 7.96 12.51 17.20
C ILE A 93 9.23 13.34 17.11
N ARG A 94 9.22 14.44 16.36
CA ARG A 94 10.35 15.39 16.29
C ARG A 94 10.64 15.96 17.68
N SER A 95 9.63 16.44 18.40
CA SER A 95 9.82 16.97 19.76
C SER A 95 10.16 15.89 20.80
N ILE A 96 9.83 14.62 20.60
CA ILE A 96 10.30 13.53 21.47
C ILE A 96 11.74 13.13 21.12
N ALA A 97 12.07 13.06 19.83
CA ALA A 97 13.40 12.75 19.32
C ALA A 97 14.42 13.87 19.62
N TYR A 98 13.99 15.14 19.56
CA TYR A 98 14.84 16.32 19.75
C TYR A 98 14.56 17.09 21.07
N GLY A 99 13.44 16.86 21.78
CA GLY A 99 13.09 17.61 23.00
C GLY A 99 13.79 17.13 24.28
N GLN A 100 14.52 16.02 24.24
CA GLN A 100 15.51 15.70 25.28
C GLN A 100 16.86 16.41 25.06
N GLN A 101 17.00 17.21 24.01
CA GLN A 101 18.13 18.12 23.88
C GLN A 101 17.91 19.31 24.81
N LYS A 102 18.66 19.36 25.93
CA LYS A 102 18.90 20.66 26.56
C LYS A 102 19.63 21.53 25.54
N PRO A 103 19.15 22.74 25.22
CA PRO A 103 19.92 23.68 24.43
C PRO A 103 21.23 23.94 25.15
N ILE A 104 22.36 23.72 24.49
CA ILE A 104 23.63 24.27 24.95
C ILE A 104 23.43 25.78 24.93
N ALA A 105 23.57 26.43 26.08
CA ALA A 105 23.49 27.87 26.19
C ALA A 105 24.54 28.49 25.26
N ILE A 106 24.10 29.02 24.12
CA ILE A 106 24.86 29.97 23.32
C ILE A 106 24.96 31.22 24.18
N GLN A 107 26.07 31.38 24.91
CA GLN A 107 26.40 32.69 25.45
C GLN A 107 26.69 33.60 24.26
N GLY A 108 25.87 34.65 24.15
CA GLY A 108 25.86 35.57 23.02
C GLY A 108 27.22 36.17 22.73
N GLY A 109 27.60 36.13 21.46
CA GLY A 109 28.81 36.75 20.96
C GLY A 109 28.88 36.73 19.43
N LYS A 110 28.12 37.63 18.80
CA LYS A 110 28.19 38.10 17.39
C LYS A 110 28.03 37.09 16.24
N PRO A 111 27.45 37.52 15.10
CA PRO A 111 27.21 36.68 13.93
C PRO A 111 28.37 36.81 12.94
N GLU A 112 29.24 35.82 12.90
CA GLU A 112 30.03 35.41 11.72
C GLU A 112 30.90 34.22 12.16
N ASP A 113 30.97 33.22 11.29
CA ASP A 113 31.72 31.96 11.37
C ASP A 113 31.09 30.73 12.06
N ALA A 114 30.88 29.72 11.18
CA ALA A 114 30.71 28.29 11.38
C ALA A 114 29.45 27.82 12.14
N ALA A 115 28.44 27.39 11.35
CA ALA A 115 27.65 26.24 11.75
C ALA A 115 28.61 25.12 12.20
N PRO A 116 28.36 24.41 13.31
CA PRO A 116 29.21 23.27 13.66
C PRO A 116 29.06 22.22 12.55
N PHE A 117 30.08 22.11 11.70
CA PHE A 117 30.15 21.15 10.60
C PHE A 117 30.25 19.75 11.20
N THR A 118 29.13 19.05 11.25
CA THR A 118 29.04 17.64 11.64
C THR A 118 29.17 16.76 10.40
N ASP A 119 30.28 16.90 9.69
CA ASP A 119 30.50 16.23 8.42
C ASP A 119 31.24 14.90 8.61
N ILE A 120 30.69 13.84 8.00
CA ILE A 120 31.38 12.56 7.77
C ILE A 120 31.70 12.48 6.29
N SER A 121 32.98 12.35 5.94
CA SER A 121 33.38 12.08 4.57
C SER A 121 33.82 10.63 4.40
N VAL A 122 33.29 9.98 3.38
CA VAL A 122 33.64 8.61 2.98
C VAL A 122 34.36 8.69 1.65
N HIS A 123 35.62 8.29 1.65
CA HIS A 123 36.49 8.28 0.49
C HIS A 123 36.80 6.83 0.10
N LEU A 124 36.38 6.42 -1.09
CA LEU A 124 36.75 5.13 -1.67
C LEU A 124 38.02 5.34 -2.48
N THR A 125 39.09 4.61 -2.17
CA THR A 125 40.44 4.86 -2.74
C THR A 125 40.88 3.82 -3.77
N HIS A 126 40.58 2.54 -3.54
CA HIS A 126 41.07 1.48 -4.41
C HIS A 126 40.16 0.27 -4.37
N ILE A 127 39.82 -0.25 -5.54
CA ILE A 127 39.10 -1.51 -5.66
C ILE A 127 39.95 -2.53 -6.42
N ALA A 128 40.06 -3.73 -5.85
CA ALA A 128 40.75 -4.86 -6.44
C ALA A 128 39.78 -6.05 -6.52
N VAL A 129 39.37 -6.40 -7.74
CA VAL A 129 38.57 -7.61 -8.01
C VAL A 129 39.48 -8.84 -7.89
N CYS A 130 38.97 -9.91 -7.28
CA CYS A 130 39.75 -11.13 -7.06
C CYS A 130 39.99 -11.92 -8.36
N ASP A 131 41.19 -12.48 -8.53
CA ASP A 131 41.63 -13.13 -9.78
C ASP A 131 40.74 -14.30 -10.22
N ASP A 132 40.14 -15.03 -9.28
CA ASP A 132 39.19 -16.12 -9.54
C ASP A 132 37.95 -15.67 -10.33
N TYR A 133 37.56 -14.39 -10.19
CA TYR A 133 36.44 -13.79 -10.93
C TYR A 133 36.89 -13.08 -12.19
N ILE A 134 38.14 -12.62 -12.29
CA ILE A 134 38.70 -12.10 -13.55
C ILE A 134 38.71 -13.19 -14.65
N ALA A 135 38.80 -14.46 -14.26
CA ALA A 135 38.72 -15.59 -15.19
C ALA A 135 37.30 -15.87 -15.73
N LYS A 136 36.24 -15.54 -14.96
CA LYS A 136 34.83 -15.78 -15.31
C LYS A 136 34.11 -14.54 -15.85
N PHE A 137 34.50 -13.38 -15.35
CA PHE A 137 33.99 -12.08 -15.71
C PHE A 137 34.89 -11.54 -16.82
N SER A 138 34.34 -11.35 -18.03
CA SER A 138 35.14 -10.83 -19.15
C SER A 138 35.85 -9.56 -18.68
N ALA A 139 37.15 -9.44 -18.96
CA ALA A 139 38.09 -8.52 -18.32
C ALA A 139 37.69 -7.02 -18.33
N ASN A 140 36.59 -6.65 -18.99
CA ASN A 140 36.11 -5.28 -19.19
C ASN A 140 34.62 -5.06 -18.86
N SER A 141 33.96 -5.93 -18.09
CA SER A 141 32.53 -5.72 -17.84
C SER A 141 32.33 -4.49 -16.91
N PRO A 142 31.47 -3.53 -17.30
CA PRO A 142 31.23 -2.33 -16.50
C PRO A 142 30.57 -2.69 -15.17
N TYR A 143 30.95 -1.99 -14.11
CA TYR A 143 30.29 -2.06 -12.81
C TYR A 143 30.25 -0.67 -12.16
N PHE A 144 29.31 -0.46 -11.25
CA PHE A 144 29.27 0.72 -10.38
C PHE A 144 28.97 0.29 -8.95
N LEU A 145 29.35 1.12 -7.99
CA LEU A 145 29.11 0.89 -6.57
C LEU A 145 27.98 1.81 -6.11
N SER A 146 27.15 1.29 -5.22
CA SER A 146 26.12 2.02 -4.51
C SER A 146 26.42 2.00 -3.02
N LEU A 147 26.36 3.15 -2.38
CA LEU A 147 26.65 3.36 -0.97
C LEU A 147 25.37 3.79 -0.27
N GLU A 148 24.90 2.99 0.67
CA GLU A 148 23.74 3.27 1.50
C GLU A 148 24.21 3.56 2.93
N PHE A 149 23.89 4.77 3.41
CA PHE A 149 24.32 5.26 4.71
C PHE A 149 23.16 5.93 5.46
N PHE A 150 22.80 5.37 6.61
CA PHE A 150 21.78 5.90 7.51
C PHE A 150 20.48 6.31 6.77
N ASP A 151 19.91 7.49 7.07
CA ASP A 151 18.72 8.05 6.42
C ASP A 151 19.05 8.95 5.21
N PHE A 152 20.30 8.93 4.74
CA PHE A 152 20.73 9.72 3.60
C PHE A 152 20.35 9.07 2.26
N GLU A 153 20.29 9.91 1.23
CA GLU A 153 20.08 9.44 -0.14
C GLU A 153 21.21 8.50 -0.58
N LEU A 154 20.83 7.46 -1.32
CA LEU A 154 21.74 6.47 -1.92
C LEU A 154 22.73 7.17 -2.86
N GLN A 155 24.01 6.93 -2.66
CA GLN A 155 25.08 7.53 -3.48
C GLN A 155 25.67 6.49 -4.41
N THR A 156 25.87 6.82 -5.68
CA THR A 156 26.42 5.88 -6.67
C THR A 156 27.71 6.40 -7.29
N THR A 157 28.70 5.52 -7.41
CA THR A 157 29.94 5.85 -8.13
C THR A 157 29.69 5.86 -9.64
N PRO A 158 30.51 6.57 -10.43
CA PRO A 158 30.53 6.41 -11.88
C PRO A 158 30.81 4.96 -12.30
N ILE A 159 30.41 4.60 -13.53
CA ILE A 159 30.64 3.27 -14.10
C ILE A 159 32.14 3.07 -14.35
N ILE A 160 32.69 2.00 -13.79
CA ILE A 160 34.09 1.59 -13.87
C ILE A 160 34.17 0.34 -14.75
N GLN A 161 35.13 0.31 -15.67
CA GLN A 161 35.30 -0.80 -16.62
C GLN A 161 36.55 -1.65 -16.34
N LYS A 162 37.32 -1.33 -15.30
CA LYS A 162 38.62 -1.93 -15.00
C LYS A 162 38.56 -2.79 -13.73
N SER A 163 39.24 -3.93 -13.74
CA SER A 163 39.28 -4.90 -12.65
C SER A 163 40.10 -4.46 -11.42
N ALA A 164 41.07 -3.58 -11.60
CA ALA A 164 41.80 -2.92 -10.51
C ALA A 164 42.01 -1.45 -10.84
N THR A 165 41.46 -0.53 -10.02
CA THR A 165 41.58 0.91 -10.26
C THR A 165 41.56 1.69 -8.95
N SER A 166 42.36 2.76 -8.88
CA SER A 166 42.22 3.78 -7.85
C SER A 166 40.89 4.51 -8.08
N LEU A 167 39.95 4.32 -7.16
CA LEU A 167 38.75 5.12 -7.12
C LEU A 167 39.13 6.42 -6.41
N ASP A 168 38.77 7.57 -6.97
CA ASP A 168 38.89 8.86 -6.28
C ASP A 168 37.48 9.39 -6.01
N PHE A 169 36.65 8.57 -5.38
CA PHE A 169 35.26 8.93 -5.10
C PHE A 169 35.11 9.33 -3.63
N THR A 170 34.57 10.52 -3.40
CA THR A 170 34.34 11.05 -2.05
C THR A 170 32.90 11.49 -1.90
N THR A 171 32.26 11.01 -0.85
CA THR A 171 30.93 11.45 -0.44
C THR A 171 31.01 12.13 0.91
N ILE A 172 30.32 13.26 1.08
CA ILE A 172 30.26 13.99 2.33
C ILE A 172 28.81 13.96 2.82
N TYR A 173 28.59 13.48 4.03
CA TYR A 173 27.31 13.42 4.70
C TYR A 173 27.32 14.40 5.87
N ASN A 174 26.35 15.33 5.89
CA ASN A 174 26.16 16.22 7.03
C ASN A 174 25.20 15.56 8.02
N VAL A 175 25.74 15.07 9.14
CA VAL A 175 25.02 14.20 10.07
C VAL A 175 24.67 14.91 11.37
N ILE A 176 23.41 14.88 11.75
CA ILE A 176 22.98 15.36 13.07
C ILE A 176 23.12 14.22 14.09
N VAL A 177 23.93 14.42 15.13
CA VAL A 177 24.12 13.39 16.17
C VAL A 177 22.85 13.26 17.02
N SER A 178 22.19 12.12 16.86
CA SER A 178 21.01 11.70 17.64
C SER A 178 21.26 10.35 18.32
N SER A 179 20.42 9.98 19.31
CA SER A 179 20.49 8.65 19.94
C SER A 179 20.30 7.51 18.93
N LEU A 180 19.44 7.73 17.93
CA LEU A 180 19.22 6.78 16.83
C LEU A 180 20.46 6.64 15.95
N PHE A 181 21.14 7.74 15.65
CA PHE A 181 22.38 7.71 14.88
C PHE A 181 23.51 6.97 15.63
N VAL A 182 23.68 7.23 16.93
CA VAL A 182 24.65 6.51 17.77
C VAL A 182 24.30 5.01 17.84
N HIS A 183 23.03 4.66 17.93
CA HIS A 183 22.59 3.27 17.85
C HIS A 183 22.91 2.65 16.48
N TYR A 184 22.63 3.37 15.38
CA TYR A 184 22.94 2.92 14.03
C TYR A 184 24.44 2.65 13.84
N LEU A 185 25.33 3.50 14.37
CA LEU A 185 26.78 3.27 14.34
C LEU A 185 27.20 1.99 15.11
N LYS A 186 26.42 1.55 16.11
CA LYS A 186 26.66 0.34 16.89
C LYS A 186 26.09 -0.92 16.22
N SER A 187 24.85 -0.85 15.76
CA SER A 187 24.13 -2.01 15.23
C SER A 187 24.44 -2.26 13.76
N ASN A 188 24.48 -1.19 12.97
CA ASN A 188 24.52 -1.22 11.51
C ASN A 188 25.86 -0.66 11.00
N GLY A 189 26.08 -0.81 9.70
CA GLY A 189 27.26 -0.31 9.01
C GLY A 189 26.87 0.34 7.69
N LEU A 190 27.85 0.97 7.05
CA LEU A 190 27.71 1.48 5.69
C LEU A 190 27.67 0.31 4.72
N THR A 191 26.55 0.12 4.03
CA THR A 191 26.35 -0.93 3.03
C THR A 191 26.88 -0.46 1.67
N ILE A 192 27.70 -1.31 1.05
CA ILE A 192 28.24 -1.08 -0.30
C ILE A 192 27.80 -2.23 -1.18
N GLU A 193 27.09 -1.89 -2.24
CA GLU A 193 26.56 -2.83 -3.22
C GLU A 193 27.22 -2.59 -4.58
N MET A 194 27.54 -3.66 -5.30
CA MET A 194 28.18 -3.60 -6.61
C MET A 194 27.22 -4.13 -7.67
N TYR A 195 26.94 -3.29 -8.66
CA TYR A 195 26.02 -3.59 -9.74
C TYR A 195 26.72 -3.62 -11.10
N THR A 196 26.28 -4.49 -12.01
CA THR A 196 26.65 -4.45 -13.43
C THR A 196 25.44 -4.04 -14.28
N PRO A 197 25.59 -3.04 -15.17
CA PRO A 197 24.53 -2.66 -16.09
C PRO A 197 24.46 -3.69 -17.23
N ARG A 198 23.30 -4.35 -17.36
CA ARG A 198 22.95 -5.25 -18.45
C ARG A 198 21.87 -4.61 -19.33
N GLY A 199 22.29 -3.75 -20.24
CA GLY A 199 21.38 -3.07 -21.17
C GLY A 199 20.40 -2.14 -20.45
N THR A 200 19.18 -2.60 -20.21
CA THR A 200 18.10 -1.85 -19.54
C THR A 200 17.90 -2.22 -18.06
N SER A 201 18.61 -3.22 -17.55
CA SER A 201 18.55 -3.65 -16.15
C SER A 201 19.93 -3.59 -15.49
N TYR A 202 19.97 -3.61 -14.16
CA TYR A 202 21.19 -3.72 -13.37
C TYR A 202 21.10 -4.96 -12.49
N ASP A 203 22.16 -5.76 -12.50
CA ASP A 203 22.25 -6.96 -11.68
C ASP A 203 23.20 -6.73 -10.51
N LEU A 204 22.79 -7.13 -9.31
CA LEU A 204 23.62 -7.07 -8.11
C LEU A 204 24.62 -8.23 -8.12
N ILE A 205 25.90 -7.91 -8.17
CA ILE A 205 26.98 -8.89 -8.24
C ILE A 205 27.48 -9.27 -6.85
N ALA A 206 27.72 -8.26 -6.03
CA ALA A 206 28.33 -8.42 -4.72
C ALA A 206 27.91 -7.31 -3.76
N ALA A 207 27.90 -7.60 -2.47
CA ALA A 207 27.62 -6.63 -1.41
C ALA A 207 28.61 -6.79 -0.26
N GLY A 208 28.90 -5.71 0.46
CA GLY A 208 29.73 -5.72 1.65
C GLY A 208 29.35 -4.62 2.62
N VAL A 209 29.57 -4.88 3.90
CA VAL A 209 29.19 -3.96 4.99
C VAL A 209 30.45 -3.46 5.67
N ILE A 210 30.60 -2.13 5.72
CA ILE A 210 31.64 -1.47 6.51
C ILE A 210 31.11 -1.24 7.91
N SER A 211 31.69 -1.90 8.90
CA SER A 211 31.35 -1.67 10.31
C SER A 211 31.85 -0.30 10.75
N LEU A 212 30.94 0.52 11.25
CA LEU A 212 31.24 1.88 11.75
C LEU A 212 31.50 1.90 13.27
N ARG A 213 31.43 0.75 13.93
CA ARG A 213 31.77 0.59 15.35
C ARG A 213 33.14 1.14 15.73
N PRO A 214 34.20 0.99 14.90
CA PRO A 214 35.50 1.53 15.26
C PRO A 214 35.53 3.06 15.38
N LEU A 215 34.60 3.76 14.73
CA LEU A 215 34.46 5.22 14.81
C LEU A 215 33.95 5.69 16.18
N LEU A 216 33.40 4.77 16.99
CA LEU A 216 32.97 5.02 18.37
C LEU A 216 34.10 4.76 19.39
N GLN A 217 35.20 4.13 18.97
CA GLN A 217 36.24 3.70 19.90
C GLN A 217 37.18 4.87 20.24
N LYS A 218 37.19 5.27 21.52
CA LYS A 218 37.94 6.42 22.04
C LYS A 218 39.42 6.41 21.60
N GLY A 219 39.85 7.49 20.97
CA GLY A 219 41.27 7.80 20.73
C GLY A 219 41.83 7.32 19.39
N GLY A 220 40.97 6.93 18.44
CA GLY A 220 41.37 6.68 17.06
C GLY A 220 41.48 7.99 16.28
N THR A 221 42.48 8.11 15.42
CA THR A 221 42.63 9.22 14.47
C THR A 221 41.32 9.51 13.75
N ASN A 222 40.98 10.79 13.53
CA ASN A 222 39.80 11.24 12.77
C ASN A 222 39.62 10.59 11.39
N LYS A 223 40.69 9.96 10.91
CA LYS A 223 40.79 9.23 9.68
C LYS A 223 40.88 7.73 9.99
N TYR A 224 39.91 6.99 9.47
CA TYR A 224 39.81 5.54 9.59
C TYR A 224 39.99 4.90 8.21
N GLU A 225 41.10 4.19 8.02
CA GLU A 225 41.38 3.45 6.79
C GLU A 225 41.09 1.96 6.99
N GLY A 226 40.43 1.34 6.02
CA GLY A 226 40.07 -0.07 6.10
C GLY A 226 39.86 -0.73 4.74
N TYR A 227 39.69 -2.05 4.80
CA TYR A 227 39.34 -2.87 3.65
C TYR A 227 38.01 -3.56 3.89
N VAL A 228 37.08 -3.42 2.96
CA VAL A 228 35.82 -4.18 2.95
C VAL A 228 35.86 -5.23 1.85
N LYS A 229 35.44 -6.43 2.21
CA LYS A 229 35.32 -7.56 1.29
C LYS A 229 33.89 -7.57 0.76
N LEU A 230 33.74 -7.41 -0.54
CA LEU A 230 32.46 -7.56 -1.24
C LEU A 230 32.26 -9.04 -1.52
N ILE A 231 31.14 -9.60 -1.05
CA ILE A 231 30.81 -11.03 -1.19
C ILE A 231 29.79 -11.16 -2.31
N SER A 232 30.01 -12.10 -3.23
CA SER A 232 29.09 -12.38 -4.32
C SER A 232 27.83 -13.10 -3.81
N ILE A 233 26.67 -12.67 -4.29
CA ILE A 233 25.38 -13.25 -3.88
C ILE A 233 25.18 -14.66 -4.46
N GLU A 234 25.66 -14.91 -5.67
CA GLU A 234 25.46 -16.18 -6.37
C GLU A 234 26.35 -17.31 -5.82
N SER A 235 27.50 -16.96 -5.25
CA SER A 235 28.56 -17.92 -4.93
C SER A 235 29.05 -17.85 -3.49
N GLY A 236 28.73 -16.79 -2.75
CA GLY A 236 29.13 -16.60 -1.36
C GLY A 236 30.64 -16.40 -1.16
N LEU A 237 31.42 -16.28 -2.24
CA LEU A 237 32.86 -16.04 -2.19
C LEU A 237 33.17 -14.55 -2.28
N ILE A 238 34.38 -14.18 -1.86
CA ILE A 238 34.87 -12.80 -1.92
C ILE A 238 35.08 -12.41 -3.40
N PHE A 239 34.28 -11.46 -3.87
CA PHE A 239 34.32 -10.96 -5.23
C PHE A 239 35.38 -9.86 -5.40
N ALA A 240 35.42 -8.89 -4.49
CA ALA A 240 36.34 -7.77 -4.56
C ALA A 240 36.72 -7.23 -3.18
N ASN A 241 37.91 -6.67 -3.07
CA ASN A 241 38.38 -5.94 -1.89
C ASN A 241 38.38 -4.45 -2.21
N LEU A 242 37.64 -3.69 -1.43
CA LEU A 242 37.53 -2.24 -1.55
C LEU A 242 38.21 -1.57 -0.36
N ARG A 243 39.19 -0.71 -0.64
CA ARG A 243 39.85 0.13 0.33
C ARG A 243 39.07 1.44 0.50
N TYR A 244 38.70 1.73 1.72
CA TYR A 244 37.96 2.93 2.10
C TYR A 244 38.72 3.73 3.16
N GLU A 245 38.44 5.01 3.19
CA GLU A 245 38.91 5.96 4.17
C GLU A 245 37.69 6.78 4.63
N ILE A 246 37.39 6.73 5.93
CA ILE A 246 36.32 7.54 6.52
C ILE A 246 36.96 8.62 7.37
N ASN A 247 36.59 9.87 7.14
CA ASN A 247 37.05 10.99 7.92
C ASN A 247 35.87 11.65 8.65
N ILE A 248 36.06 11.89 9.94
CA ILE A 248 35.06 12.48 10.83
C ILE A 248 35.54 13.83 11.34
N ALA A 249 34.68 14.84 11.28
CA ALA A 249 34.94 16.13 11.91
C ALA A 249 35.10 16.00 13.45
N ASN A 250 36.08 16.71 14.02
CA ASN A 250 36.40 16.71 15.46
C ASN A 250 35.19 17.01 16.36
N ASP A 251 34.26 17.84 15.89
CA ASP A 251 33.09 18.24 16.66
C ASP A 251 32.03 17.14 16.73
N LEU A 252 32.01 16.25 15.73
CA LEU A 252 31.17 15.06 15.71
C LEU A 252 31.68 14.02 16.72
N GLU A 253 32.99 13.78 16.80
CA GLU A 253 33.59 12.83 17.75
C GLU A 253 33.25 13.20 19.20
N LYS A 254 33.39 14.50 19.54
CA LYS A 254 33.03 15.02 20.87
C LYS A 254 31.54 14.83 21.15
N SER A 255 30.68 15.09 20.16
CA SER A 255 29.24 14.96 20.28
C SER A 255 28.83 13.50 20.49
N ILE A 256 29.37 12.57 19.69
CA ILE A 256 29.17 11.13 19.84
C ILE A 256 29.60 10.67 21.24
N ALA A 257 30.77 11.07 21.72
CA ALA A 257 31.27 10.69 23.04
C ALA A 257 30.41 11.24 24.20
N MET A 258 29.83 12.44 24.04
CA MET A 258 28.85 12.99 24.99
C MET A 258 27.55 12.21 24.98
N TYR A 259 27.03 11.87 23.79
CA TYR A 259 25.79 11.11 23.64
C TYR A 259 25.95 9.64 24.10
N GLU A 260 27.10 9.00 23.89
CA GLU A 260 27.36 7.67 24.45
C GLU A 260 27.40 7.68 25.98
N LYS A 261 27.96 8.74 26.59
CA LYS A 261 27.92 8.91 28.05
C LYS A 261 26.49 9.12 28.55
N LEU A 262 25.67 9.87 27.81
CA LEU A 262 24.25 10.06 28.13
C LEU A 262 23.45 8.75 27.98
N GLU A 263 23.68 7.99 26.91
CA GLU A 263 23.03 6.69 26.68
C GLU A 263 23.45 5.68 27.75
N ALA A 264 24.75 5.63 28.10
CA ALA A 264 25.25 4.79 29.17
C ALA A 264 24.66 5.22 30.53
N ALA A 265 24.59 6.53 30.81
CA ALA A 265 23.97 7.04 32.02
C ALA A 265 22.45 6.74 32.08
N GLN A 266 21.73 6.80 30.97
CA GLN A 266 20.33 6.40 30.89
C GLN A 266 20.13 4.89 31.13
N LYS A 267 21.05 4.04 30.66
CA LYS A 267 21.00 2.60 30.94
C LYS A 267 21.35 2.25 32.40
N VAL A 268 22.10 3.11 33.09
CA VAL A 268 22.45 2.94 34.52
C VAL A 268 21.40 3.55 35.45
N LEU A 269 20.56 4.45 34.97
CA LEU A 269 19.35 4.83 35.68
C LEU A 269 18.38 3.64 35.62
N PRO A 270 17.93 3.07 36.75
CA PRO A 270 16.76 2.23 36.75
C PRO A 270 15.66 3.10 36.17
N ILE A 271 15.19 2.77 34.96
CA ILE A 271 13.92 3.29 34.49
C ILE A 271 12.90 2.60 35.41
N GLU A 272 12.66 3.20 36.57
CA GLU A 272 11.38 3.07 37.23
C GLU A 272 10.40 3.76 36.28
N ILE A 273 9.95 2.99 35.28
CA ILE A 273 8.68 3.24 34.64
C ILE A 273 7.74 3.28 35.85
N PRO A 274 7.17 4.45 36.21
CA PRO A 274 6.11 4.45 37.22
C PRO A 274 5.14 3.40 36.71
N PRO A 275 4.73 2.40 37.50
CA PRO A 275 3.70 1.48 37.04
C PRO A 275 2.50 2.37 36.78
N ASP A 276 2.31 2.75 35.52
CA ASP A 276 1.10 3.39 35.07
C ASP A 276 0.08 2.29 35.29
N GLN A 277 -0.59 2.35 36.44
CA GLN A 277 -1.79 1.60 36.76
C GLN A 277 -2.93 2.11 35.85
N SER A 278 -2.64 2.38 34.57
CA SER A 278 -3.64 2.39 33.54
C SER A 278 -4.19 0.97 33.53
N GLU A 279 -5.46 0.82 33.92
CA GLU A 279 -6.20 -0.43 33.77
C GLU A 279 -6.18 -0.80 32.28
N PHE A 280 -5.26 -1.69 31.92
CA PHE A 280 -5.25 -2.29 30.60
C PHE A 280 -6.22 -3.46 30.62
N GLU A 281 -7.23 -3.40 29.78
CA GLU A 281 -8.14 -4.52 29.55
C GLU A 281 -7.48 -5.48 28.55
N GLU A 282 -7.45 -6.77 28.89
CA GLU A 282 -6.90 -7.80 28.02
C GLU A 282 -8.02 -8.44 27.21
N LEU A 283 -7.99 -8.26 25.88
CA LEU A 283 -8.88 -8.95 24.96
C LEU A 283 -8.16 -10.14 24.35
N ILE A 284 -8.79 -11.32 24.41
CA ILE A 284 -8.24 -12.56 23.86
C ILE A 284 -9.21 -13.10 22.82
N ILE A 285 -8.73 -13.26 21.59
CA ILE A 285 -9.48 -13.94 20.51
C ILE A 285 -8.80 -15.27 20.22
N MET A 286 -9.58 -16.35 20.27
CA MET A 286 -9.14 -17.71 19.97
C MET A 286 -9.93 -18.28 18.81
N VAL A 287 -9.22 -18.71 17.78
CA VAL A 287 -9.78 -19.36 16.59
C VAL A 287 -9.30 -20.80 16.58
N ASN A 288 -10.18 -21.72 17.01
CA ASN A 288 -9.80 -23.12 17.20
C ASN A 288 -9.89 -23.91 15.89
N ARG A 289 -11.11 -24.09 15.36
CA ARG A 289 -11.35 -24.91 14.17
C ARG A 289 -12.51 -24.39 13.33
N CYS A 290 -12.41 -24.59 12.03
CA CYS A 290 -13.50 -24.41 11.07
C CYS A 290 -13.93 -25.78 10.55
N THR A 291 -15.22 -26.07 10.63
CA THR A 291 -15.83 -27.32 10.16
C THR A 291 -16.73 -27.03 8.96
N GLY A 292 -16.88 -27.98 8.03
CA GLY A 292 -17.78 -27.80 6.89
C GLY A 292 -17.09 -27.32 5.61
N LEU A 293 -15.75 -27.30 5.56
CA LEU A 293 -14.99 -26.99 4.34
C LEU A 293 -15.35 -27.92 3.17
N ARG A 294 -15.83 -29.13 3.45
CA ARG A 294 -16.33 -30.07 2.44
C ARG A 294 -17.53 -29.54 1.64
N ASN A 295 -18.29 -28.61 2.22
CA ASN A 295 -19.40 -27.94 1.54
C ASN A 295 -18.91 -26.87 0.56
N LEU A 296 -17.64 -26.45 0.63
CA LEU A 296 -17.00 -25.50 -0.28
C LEU A 296 -16.31 -26.21 -1.43
N SER A 297 -15.57 -27.29 -1.14
CA SER A 297 -14.91 -28.10 -2.17
C SER A 297 -14.71 -29.54 -1.72
N LYS A 298 -14.65 -30.45 -2.69
CA LYS A 298 -14.31 -31.86 -2.46
C LYS A 298 -12.79 -32.09 -2.41
N VAL A 299 -11.99 -31.09 -2.79
CA VAL A 299 -10.51 -31.14 -2.84
C VAL A 299 -9.95 -30.46 -1.58
N PRO A 300 -8.84 -30.95 -1.00
CA PRO A 300 -8.16 -30.25 0.10
C PRO A 300 -7.74 -28.84 -0.33
N MET A 301 -8.08 -27.84 0.49
CA MET A 301 -7.80 -26.42 0.26
C MET A 301 -6.88 -25.89 1.35
N GLU A 302 -5.94 -25.03 0.99
CA GLU A 302 -5.15 -24.25 1.94
C GLU A 302 -5.95 -23.02 2.35
N THR A 303 -6.33 -22.95 3.63
CA THR A 303 -7.25 -21.92 4.14
C THR A 303 -6.66 -21.17 5.31
N CYS A 304 -7.07 -19.92 5.50
CA CYS A 304 -6.69 -19.04 6.59
C CYS A 304 -7.92 -18.25 7.06
N ILE A 305 -8.00 -17.91 8.34
CA ILE A 305 -9.00 -16.98 8.86
C ILE A 305 -8.36 -15.62 9.07
N VAL A 306 -8.98 -14.59 8.51
CA VAL A 306 -8.55 -13.20 8.61
C VAL A 306 -9.58 -12.42 9.40
N TYR A 307 -9.15 -11.61 10.36
CA TYR A 307 -10.05 -10.73 11.09
C TYR A 307 -9.33 -9.45 11.52
N GLU A 308 -10.08 -8.37 11.61
CA GLU A 308 -9.59 -7.05 12.03
C GLU A 308 -10.36 -6.62 13.27
N PHE A 309 -9.65 -6.06 14.26
CA PHE A 309 -10.23 -5.56 15.49
C PHE A 309 -9.75 -4.13 15.71
N PHE A 310 -10.69 -3.20 15.92
CA PHE A 310 -10.39 -1.78 16.16
C PHE A 310 -9.50 -1.17 15.06
N SER A 311 -8.57 -0.28 15.41
CA SER A 311 -7.58 0.30 14.49
C SER A 311 -6.31 -0.54 14.36
N PHE A 312 -6.32 -1.81 14.77
CA PHE A 312 -5.15 -2.69 14.66
C PHE A 312 -5.07 -3.35 13.29
N SER A 313 -3.85 -3.68 12.86
CA SER A 313 -3.64 -4.38 11.60
C SER A 313 -4.38 -5.72 11.54
N PRO A 314 -4.95 -6.07 10.37
CA PRO A 314 -5.68 -7.31 10.18
C PRO A 314 -4.79 -8.51 10.52
N TYR A 315 -5.36 -9.46 11.25
CA TYR A 315 -4.68 -10.67 11.65
C TYR A 315 -4.89 -11.78 10.62
N PHE A 316 -3.84 -12.53 10.35
CA PHE A 316 -3.90 -13.76 9.56
C PHE A 316 -3.56 -14.92 10.48
N THR A 317 -4.42 -15.92 10.56
CA THR A 317 -4.05 -17.20 11.17
C THR A 317 -3.06 -17.95 10.28
N ASP A 318 -2.42 -18.99 10.81
CA ASP A 318 -1.61 -19.88 9.99
C ASP A 318 -2.47 -20.54 8.90
N TYR A 319 -1.84 -20.80 7.75
CA TYR A 319 -2.47 -21.48 6.64
C TYR A 319 -2.56 -22.99 6.93
N VAL A 320 -3.75 -23.55 6.80
CA VAL A 320 -4.03 -24.96 7.08
C VAL A 320 -4.64 -25.61 5.86
N THR A 321 -4.00 -26.67 5.37
CA THR A 321 -4.46 -27.48 4.25
C THR A 321 -5.38 -28.59 4.74
N SER A 322 -6.68 -28.49 4.47
CA SER A 322 -7.65 -29.52 4.87
C SER A 322 -8.83 -29.62 3.90
N SER A 323 -9.47 -30.78 3.89
CA SER A 323 -10.64 -31.10 3.05
C SER A 323 -11.96 -31.12 3.81
N SER A 324 -11.95 -31.08 5.15
CA SER A 324 -13.17 -31.22 5.96
C SER A 324 -13.19 -30.37 7.23
N ILE A 325 -12.12 -30.44 8.03
CA ILE A 325 -11.96 -29.72 9.29
C ILE A 325 -10.57 -29.08 9.29
N ALA A 326 -10.52 -27.76 9.33
CA ALA A 326 -9.28 -27.00 9.47
C ALA A 326 -9.10 -26.60 10.94
N GLU A 327 -7.99 -27.00 11.57
CA GLU A 327 -7.64 -26.65 12.95
C GLU A 327 -6.56 -25.57 12.92
N TYR A 328 -6.92 -24.33 13.27
CA TYR A 328 -6.01 -23.19 13.29
C TYR A 328 -5.32 -23.04 14.65
N ASN A 329 -6.03 -23.35 15.75
CA ASN A 329 -5.57 -23.20 17.13
C ASN A 329 -4.85 -21.87 17.42
N SER A 330 -5.30 -20.79 16.76
CA SER A 330 -4.68 -19.49 16.86
C SER A 330 -5.21 -18.72 18.07
N LYS A 331 -4.29 -18.09 18.80
CA LYS A 331 -4.60 -17.25 19.96
C LYS A 331 -3.92 -15.90 19.78
N ARG A 332 -4.70 -14.83 19.84
CA ARG A 332 -4.19 -13.45 19.84
C ARG A 332 -4.68 -12.71 21.08
N GLU A 333 -3.77 -11.99 21.72
CA GLU A 333 -4.02 -11.19 22.92
C GLU A 333 -3.72 -9.72 22.59
N TRP A 334 -4.65 -8.81 22.92
CA TRP A 334 -4.43 -7.36 22.89
C TRP A 334 -4.53 -6.79 24.29
N LYS A 335 -3.65 -5.83 24.58
CA LYS A 335 -3.71 -4.99 25.76
C LYS A 335 -4.30 -3.65 25.35
N LEU A 336 -5.50 -3.37 25.81
CA LEU A 336 -6.28 -2.20 25.41
C LEU A 336 -6.30 -1.20 26.56
N SER A 337 -6.05 0.07 26.27
CA SER A 337 -6.11 1.14 27.27
C SER A 337 -7.56 1.60 27.45
N ALA A 338 -8.07 1.56 28.69
CA ALA A 338 -9.44 1.97 29.02
C ALA A 338 -9.75 3.48 28.76
N LYS A 339 -8.74 4.29 28.42
CA LYS A 339 -8.89 5.74 28.17
C LYS A 339 -9.40 6.07 26.76
N GLU A 340 -9.23 5.17 25.80
CA GLU A 340 -9.69 5.39 24.43
C GLU A 340 -11.15 4.94 24.30
N ASN A 341 -11.87 5.40 23.27
CA ASN A 341 -13.31 5.16 23.02
C ASN A 341 -13.70 3.67 22.81
N LEU A 342 -12.94 2.73 23.38
CA LEU A 342 -13.11 1.30 23.35
C LEU A 342 -14.50 0.87 23.82
N HIS A 343 -15.03 1.45 24.90
CA HIS A 343 -16.36 1.06 25.39
C HIS A 343 -17.46 1.36 24.37
N ASN A 344 -17.47 2.56 23.77
CA ASN A 344 -18.40 2.93 22.71
C ASN A 344 -18.19 2.06 21.44
N TYR A 345 -16.93 1.76 21.11
CA TYR A 345 -16.62 0.88 19.98
C TYR A 345 -17.14 -0.54 20.22
N LEU A 346 -16.95 -1.10 21.42
CA LEU A 346 -17.44 -2.44 21.75
C LEU A 346 -18.97 -2.53 21.72
N GLU A 347 -19.70 -1.46 22.09
CA GLU A 347 -21.16 -1.45 22.03
C GLU A 347 -21.71 -1.39 20.60
N GLU A 348 -21.09 -0.62 19.71
CA GLU A 348 -21.60 -0.39 18.35
C GLU A 348 -20.98 -1.29 17.27
N ALA A 349 -19.76 -1.81 17.49
CA ALA A 349 -19.02 -2.51 16.46
C ALA A 349 -19.28 -4.02 16.43
N GLU A 350 -19.11 -4.58 15.23
CA GLU A 350 -19.06 -6.02 15.00
C GLU A 350 -17.66 -6.40 14.49
N ILE A 351 -17.13 -7.52 14.98
CA ILE A 351 -15.91 -8.11 14.44
C ILE A 351 -16.25 -9.06 13.32
N THR A 352 -15.59 -8.90 12.17
CA THR A 352 -15.80 -9.75 11.01
C THR A 352 -14.62 -10.69 10.79
N PHE A 353 -14.89 -11.98 10.71
CA PHE A 353 -13.97 -13.04 10.35
C PHE A 353 -14.20 -13.45 8.90
N PHE A 354 -13.13 -13.51 8.12
CA PHE A 354 -13.13 -13.93 6.72
C PHE A 354 -12.37 -15.23 6.58
N LEU A 355 -12.98 -16.24 5.94
CA LEU A 355 -12.31 -17.46 5.53
C LEU A 355 -11.69 -17.23 4.15
N PHE A 356 -10.37 -17.30 4.06
CA PHE A 356 -9.60 -17.06 2.85
C PHE A 356 -8.98 -18.35 2.33
N GLU A 357 -8.97 -18.55 1.01
CA GLU A 357 -8.29 -19.64 0.30
C GLU A 357 -6.99 -19.13 -0.32
N ASN A 358 -5.86 -19.78 -0.01
CA ASN A 358 -4.60 -19.54 -0.69
C ASN A 358 -4.53 -20.42 -1.95
N SER A 359 -5.06 -19.94 -3.07
CA SER A 359 -4.97 -20.62 -4.37
C SER A 359 -4.01 -19.88 -5.30
N PRO A 360 -2.92 -20.49 -5.77
CA PRO A 360 -1.98 -19.86 -6.69
C PRO A 360 -2.58 -19.62 -8.10
N GLU A 361 -3.72 -20.24 -8.42
CA GLU A 361 -4.31 -20.23 -9.77
C GLU A 361 -5.47 -19.23 -9.96
N LYS A 362 -5.99 -18.60 -8.89
CA LYS A 362 -7.13 -17.67 -8.97
C LYS A 362 -6.72 -16.26 -8.56
N LYS A 363 -6.13 -15.49 -9.49
CA LYS A 363 -5.75 -14.09 -9.27
C LYS A 363 -6.88 -13.06 -9.43
N ASP A 364 -8.06 -13.48 -9.90
CA ASP A 364 -9.17 -12.57 -10.29
C ASP A 364 -10.44 -12.66 -9.42
N HIS A 365 -10.46 -13.50 -8.39
CA HIS A 365 -11.57 -13.52 -7.42
C HIS A 365 -10.98 -13.35 -6.03
N ASP A 366 -11.44 -12.33 -5.28
CA ASP A 366 -11.13 -12.19 -3.85
C ASP A 366 -11.29 -13.57 -3.21
N GLY A 367 -10.19 -14.19 -2.77
CA GLY A 367 -10.14 -15.57 -2.26
C GLY A 367 -10.97 -15.81 -0.99
N VAL A 368 -11.90 -14.93 -0.66
CA VAL A 368 -12.83 -14.99 0.47
C VAL A 368 -13.94 -16.01 0.15
N LEU A 369 -13.89 -17.14 0.86
CA LEU A 369 -14.84 -18.24 0.76
C LEU A 369 -16.11 -17.99 1.58
N ALA A 370 -15.97 -17.42 2.78
CA ALA A 370 -17.06 -17.18 3.71
C ALA A 370 -16.75 -16.04 4.69
N MET A 371 -17.79 -15.48 5.29
CA MET A 371 -17.71 -14.37 6.24
C MET A 371 -18.57 -14.65 7.48
N LEU A 372 -18.09 -14.24 8.64
CA LEU A 372 -18.80 -14.31 9.92
C LEU A 372 -18.69 -12.95 10.61
N SER A 373 -19.82 -12.28 10.85
CA SER A 373 -19.85 -11.07 11.68
C SER A 373 -20.38 -11.42 13.07
N LEU A 374 -19.68 -10.96 14.11
CA LEU A 374 -20.09 -11.13 15.51
C LEU A 374 -20.17 -9.77 16.21
N PRO A 375 -21.29 -9.44 16.88
CA PRO A 375 -21.40 -8.19 17.62
C PRO A 375 -20.49 -8.23 18.85
N LEU A 376 -19.73 -7.16 19.07
CA LEU A 376 -18.81 -7.03 20.21
C LEU A 376 -19.51 -6.55 21.49
N ALA A 377 -20.78 -6.14 21.41
CA ALA A 377 -21.56 -5.62 22.53
C ALA A 377 -21.56 -6.51 23.79
N PRO A 378 -21.57 -7.86 23.69
CA PRO A 378 -21.48 -8.71 24.88
C PRO A 378 -20.15 -8.59 25.64
N LEU A 379 -19.06 -8.18 24.97
CA LEU A 379 -17.75 -8.00 25.59
C LEU A 379 -17.70 -6.75 26.49
N SER A 380 -18.47 -5.69 26.18
CA SER A 380 -18.56 -4.51 27.06
C SER A 380 -19.19 -4.85 28.42
N ALA A 381 -20.04 -5.87 28.47
CA ALA A 381 -20.63 -6.42 29.68
C ALA A 381 -19.77 -7.54 30.34
N ASN A 382 -18.48 -7.67 29.96
CA ASN A 382 -17.57 -8.73 30.40
C ASN A 382 -18.07 -10.16 30.14
N ARG A 383 -18.91 -10.37 29.13
CA ARG A 383 -19.39 -11.70 28.74
C ARG A 383 -18.53 -12.25 27.62
N SER A 384 -17.86 -13.38 27.85
CA SER A 384 -17.07 -14.03 26.81
C SER A 384 -17.96 -14.63 25.72
N LEU A 385 -17.72 -14.24 24.47
CA LEU A 385 -18.32 -14.86 23.29
C LEU A 385 -17.66 -16.21 23.02
N LYS A 386 -18.29 -17.30 23.46
CA LYS A 386 -17.82 -18.69 23.26
C LYS A 386 -18.91 -19.50 22.61
N GLY A 387 -18.61 -20.12 21.46
CA GLY A 387 -19.56 -20.95 20.75
C GLY A 387 -19.05 -21.35 19.38
N SER A 388 -19.87 -22.12 18.66
CA SER A 388 -19.70 -22.39 17.24
C SER A 388 -20.62 -21.47 16.47
N PHE A 389 -20.05 -20.65 15.60
CA PHE A 389 -20.79 -19.66 14.81
C PHE A 389 -20.71 -20.05 13.33
N ALA A 390 -21.84 -19.96 12.64
CA ALA A 390 -21.95 -20.37 11.26
C ALA A 390 -21.44 -19.26 10.33
N MET A 391 -20.62 -19.63 9.34
CA MET A 391 -20.11 -18.65 8.36
C MET A 391 -21.03 -18.59 7.15
N VAL A 392 -21.25 -17.38 6.62
CA VAL A 392 -22.11 -17.15 5.45
C VAL A 392 -21.23 -17.03 4.20
N LYS A 393 -21.48 -17.86 3.19
CA LYS A 393 -20.82 -17.71 1.88
C LYS A 393 -21.28 -16.47 1.15
N ARG A 394 -20.46 -15.99 0.20
CA ARG A 394 -20.80 -14.92 -0.77
C ARG A 394 -22.10 -15.18 -1.56
N PHE A 395 -22.57 -16.44 -1.65
CA PHE A 395 -23.81 -16.85 -2.32
C PHE A 395 -24.96 -17.27 -1.38
N GLY A 396 -24.90 -16.94 -0.08
CA GLY A 396 -26.01 -17.11 0.86
C GLY A 396 -26.20 -18.52 1.45
N THR A 397 -25.32 -19.48 1.14
CA THR A 397 -25.29 -20.78 1.82
C THR A 397 -24.52 -20.67 3.14
N ILE A 398 -25.10 -21.15 4.23
CA ILE A 398 -24.49 -21.20 5.56
C ILE A 398 -23.59 -22.45 5.65
N ILE A 399 -22.38 -22.31 6.20
CA ILE A 399 -21.43 -23.40 6.44
C ILE A 399 -21.41 -23.77 7.91
#